data_AF-A0A1F5YJ95-F1
#
_entry.id   AF-A0A1F5YJ95-F1
#
_cell.length_a   1.000
_cell.length_b   1.000
_cell.length_c   1.000
_cell.angle_alpha   90.00
_cell.angle_beta   90.00
_cell.angle_gamma   90.00
#
_symmetry.space_group_name_H-M   'P 1'
#
loop_
_entity.id
_entity.type
_entity.pdbx_description
1 polymer ?
#
loop_
_entity_poly.entity_id
_entity_poly.type
_entity_poly.pdbx_seq_one_letter_code
_entity_poly.pdbx_strand_id
1 'polypeptide(L)'
;MKKSVFQISIFILPLILLGVAVGQVQAEPYGWSPSTDNSGGGAPQCTETYTQQAVLYEPNHWLLPKAQNRGEIRLWWHPTTEASNYNIYYGLTPGNYIYAVANVGSNQTNNYTVQYLQNKKYYFAIQANKGCGAGPISNEWMGRPPRGGYVASLAVR
;
A
#
# COMPACT_ATOMS: atom_id res chain seq x y z
N MET A 1 68.58 -23.24 63.36
CA MET A 1 68.91 -24.28 62.37
C MET A 1 68.36 -23.84 61.02
N LYS A 2 69.24 -23.68 60.00
CA LYS A 2 69.05 -24.02 58.56
C LYS A 2 67.76 -23.51 57.88
N LYS A 3 67.73 -22.67 56.83
CA LYS A 3 68.63 -22.27 55.72
C LYS A 3 68.07 -20.93 55.15
N SER A 4 68.88 -19.88 54.90
CA SER A 4 69.42 -19.46 53.59
C SER A 4 68.50 -19.79 52.39
N VAL A 5 68.15 -18.88 51.47
CA VAL A 5 69.06 -18.31 50.45
C VAL A 5 68.41 -17.08 49.78
N PHE A 6 69.24 -16.07 49.55
CA PHE A 6 69.03 -14.85 48.77
C PHE A 6 69.17 -15.18 47.27
N GLN A 7 68.17 -14.88 46.44
CA GLN A 7 68.26 -15.05 44.98
C GLN A 7 68.11 -13.71 44.27
N ILE A 8 69.10 -13.44 43.43
CA ILE A 8 69.36 -12.24 42.65
C ILE A 8 68.51 -12.30 41.38
N SER A 9 67.62 -11.33 41.21
CA SER A 9 66.78 -11.15 40.02
C SER A 9 67.57 -10.52 38.88
N ILE A 10 67.75 -11.25 37.79
CA ILE A 10 68.24 -10.76 36.49
C ILE A 10 67.51 -11.57 35.40
N PHE A 11 67.25 -10.94 34.24
CA PHE A 11 66.61 -11.44 33.00
C PHE A 11 65.06 -11.27 32.95
N ILE A 12 64.41 -10.64 31.96
CA ILE A 12 64.71 -10.23 30.58
C ILE A 12 63.85 -8.99 30.26
N LEU A 13 64.41 -7.97 29.61
CA LEU A 13 63.65 -6.88 29.01
C LEU A 13 62.73 -7.43 27.90
N PRO A 14 61.39 -7.25 27.95
CA PRO A 14 60.56 -7.65 26.84
C PRO A 14 60.73 -6.65 25.68
N LEU A 15 61.18 -7.21 24.56
CA LEU A 15 61.22 -6.63 23.23
C LEU A 15 59.87 -5.95 22.91
N ILE A 16 59.88 -4.63 22.71
CA ILE A 16 58.71 -3.88 22.27
C ILE A 16 58.43 -4.26 20.81
N LEU A 17 57.54 -5.22 20.60
CA LEU A 17 57.01 -5.53 19.28
C LEU A 17 55.95 -4.48 18.94
N LEU A 18 56.33 -3.53 18.10
CA LEU A 18 55.44 -2.50 17.54
C LEU A 18 54.40 -3.19 16.65
N GLY A 19 53.25 -3.55 17.24
CA GLY A 19 52.12 -4.11 16.51
C GLY A 19 51.51 -3.02 15.63
N VAL A 20 51.80 -3.08 14.32
CA VAL A 20 50.98 -2.36 13.34
C VAL A 20 49.60 -3.03 13.36
N ALA A 21 48.62 -2.35 13.96
CA ALA A 21 47.23 -2.73 13.81
C ALA A 21 46.85 -2.49 12.34
N VAL A 22 47.05 -3.48 11.49
CA VAL A 22 46.25 -3.60 10.28
C VAL A 22 44.83 -3.83 10.74
N GLY A 23 44.02 -2.77 10.76
CA GLY A 23 42.59 -2.88 10.92
C GLY A 23 42.10 -3.90 9.91
N GLN A 24 41.68 -5.07 10.41
CA GLN A 24 41.01 -6.06 9.57
C GLN A 24 39.64 -5.45 9.26
N VAL A 25 39.51 -4.76 8.12
CA VAL A 25 38.20 -4.58 7.51
C VAL A 25 37.83 -5.93 6.93
N GLN A 26 37.14 -6.73 7.74
CA GLN A 26 36.47 -7.93 7.26
C GLN A 26 35.29 -7.46 6.42
N ALA A 27 35.49 -7.31 5.12
CA ALA A 27 34.39 -7.28 4.18
C ALA A 27 33.76 -8.68 4.19
N GLU A 28 32.68 -8.85 4.92
CA GLU A 28 31.94 -10.11 4.93
C GLU A 28 31.32 -10.31 3.54
N PRO A 29 31.58 -11.42 2.83
CA PRO A 29 31.29 -11.51 1.40
C PRO A 29 29.79 -11.49 1.08
N TYR A 30 28.91 -11.68 2.07
CA TYR A 30 27.47 -11.68 1.90
C TYR A 30 26.81 -11.19 3.20
N GLY A 31 26.09 -10.06 3.12
CA GLY A 31 25.46 -9.36 4.24
C GLY A 31 24.28 -10.11 4.86
N TRP A 32 24.57 -11.20 5.55
CA TRP A 32 23.58 -11.89 6.38
C TRP A 32 23.63 -11.31 7.80
N SER A 33 22.64 -10.46 8.13
CA SER A 33 22.46 -9.96 9.49
C SER A 33 21.59 -10.95 10.26
N PRO A 34 22.10 -11.65 11.30
CA PRO A 34 21.40 -12.74 12.00
C PRO A 34 20.27 -12.26 12.93
N SER A 35 19.88 -10.99 12.88
CA SER A 35 18.89 -10.38 13.78
C SER A 35 17.58 -9.94 13.11
N THR A 36 17.36 -10.28 11.83
CA THR A 36 16.11 -9.94 11.10
C THR A 36 15.60 -11.06 10.19
N ASP A 37 15.67 -12.32 10.61
CA ASP A 37 14.96 -13.41 9.93
C ASP A 37 13.51 -13.52 10.45
N ASN A 38 12.66 -12.56 10.06
CA ASN A 38 11.20 -12.63 10.32
C ASN A 38 10.49 -13.80 9.59
N SER A 39 11.24 -14.71 8.97
CA SER A 39 10.73 -15.87 8.22
C SER A 39 10.13 -16.97 9.12
N GLY A 40 10.38 -16.95 10.43
CA GLY A 40 9.86 -17.95 11.38
C GLY A 40 8.38 -17.78 11.78
N GLY A 41 7.77 -16.62 11.53
CA GLY A 41 6.41 -16.28 11.97
C GLY A 41 5.27 -16.80 11.09
N GLY A 42 5.59 -17.47 9.97
CA GLY A 42 4.60 -17.81 8.94
C GLY A 42 4.12 -16.58 8.15
N ALA A 43 3.32 -16.79 7.11
CA ALA A 43 2.72 -15.69 6.36
C ALA A 43 1.75 -14.90 7.27
N PRO A 44 1.66 -13.56 7.17
CA PRO A 44 0.68 -12.78 7.90
C PRO A 44 -0.73 -13.27 7.57
N GLN A 45 -1.53 -13.55 8.60
CA GLN A 45 -2.91 -14.00 8.44
C GLN A 45 -3.86 -12.82 8.59
N CYS A 46 -4.84 -12.70 7.69
CA CYS A 46 -5.91 -11.73 7.84
C CYS A 46 -7.06 -12.34 8.63
N THR A 47 -7.34 -11.80 9.82
CA THR A 47 -8.49 -12.19 10.65
C THR A 47 -9.61 -11.14 10.65
N GLU A 48 -9.40 -10.01 9.98
CA GLU A 48 -10.42 -8.98 9.86
C GLU A 48 -11.49 -9.40 8.86
N THR A 49 -12.75 -9.29 9.27
CA THR A 49 -13.91 -9.51 8.40
C THR A 49 -14.66 -8.21 8.23
N TYR A 50 -15.21 -8.02 7.04
CA TYR A 50 -16.04 -6.87 6.74
C TYR A 50 -17.25 -7.34 5.93
N THR A 51 -18.45 -7.15 6.47
CA THR A 51 -19.69 -7.69 5.87
C THR A 51 -20.56 -6.62 5.24
N GLN A 52 -20.19 -5.35 5.40
CA GLN A 52 -20.98 -4.23 4.89
C GLN A 52 -20.76 -4.06 3.38
N GLN A 53 -21.83 -4.14 2.62
CA GLN A 53 -21.80 -3.89 1.18
C GLN A 53 -21.82 -2.38 0.91
N ALA A 54 -20.92 -1.91 0.04
CA ALA A 54 -20.92 -0.54 -0.43
C ALA A 54 -22.05 -0.32 -1.46
N VAL A 55 -22.63 0.89 -1.49
CA VAL A 55 -23.71 1.23 -2.43
C VAL A 55 -23.20 2.21 -3.46
N LEU A 56 -23.05 1.73 -4.70
CA LEU A 56 -22.61 2.55 -5.83
C LEU A 56 -23.82 3.24 -6.47
N TYR A 57 -23.71 4.54 -6.71
CA TYR A 57 -24.73 5.28 -7.46
C TYR A 57 -24.48 5.19 -8.96
N GLU A 58 -25.54 5.39 -9.74
CA GLU A 58 -25.45 5.36 -11.20
C GLU A 58 -24.45 6.42 -11.69
N PRO A 59 -23.43 6.04 -12.50
CA PRO A 59 -22.52 6.98 -13.11
C PRO A 59 -23.27 8.00 -13.98
N ASN A 60 -22.82 9.26 -13.97
CA ASN A 60 -23.46 10.35 -14.70
C ASN A 60 -24.92 10.65 -14.26
N HIS A 61 -25.31 10.27 -13.04
CA HIS A 61 -26.61 10.66 -12.47
C HIS A 61 -26.82 12.17 -12.52
N TRP A 62 -28.05 12.61 -12.82
CA TRP A 62 -28.38 14.02 -13.08
C TRP A 62 -28.22 14.94 -11.86
N LEU A 63 -28.38 14.43 -10.64
CA LEU A 63 -28.18 15.19 -9.40
C LEU A 63 -26.74 15.23 -8.88
N LEU A 64 -25.83 14.46 -9.48
CA LEU A 64 -24.46 14.34 -8.99
C LEU A 64 -23.48 15.02 -9.97
N PRO A 65 -22.41 15.66 -9.46
CA PRO A 65 -21.39 16.25 -10.33
C PRO A 65 -20.77 15.19 -11.24
N LYS A 66 -20.78 15.46 -12.55
CA LYS A 66 -20.22 14.57 -13.57
C LYS A 66 -18.78 14.95 -13.89
N ALA A 67 -18.02 13.99 -14.42
CA ALA A 67 -16.73 14.29 -15.03
C ALA A 67 -16.92 15.18 -16.27
N GLN A 68 -16.00 16.13 -16.47
CA GLN A 68 -16.09 17.13 -17.54
C GLN A 68 -15.15 16.82 -18.70
N ASN A 69 -14.03 16.15 -18.40
CA ASN A 69 -13.03 15.86 -19.41
C ASN A 69 -13.33 14.57 -20.18
N ARG A 70 -12.79 14.49 -21.39
CA ARG A 70 -12.83 13.26 -22.19
C ARG A 70 -12.12 12.13 -21.45
N GLY A 71 -12.71 10.94 -21.53
CA GLY A 71 -12.11 9.74 -20.96
C GLY A 71 -12.14 9.69 -19.43
N GLU A 72 -12.97 10.50 -18.80
CA GLU A 72 -13.18 10.47 -17.36
C GLU A 72 -14.59 10.02 -17.00
N ILE A 73 -14.74 9.22 -15.95
CA ILE A 73 -16.02 8.96 -15.30
C ILE A 73 -15.85 9.23 -13.81
N ARG A 74 -16.69 10.12 -13.28
CA ARG A 74 -16.77 10.37 -11.84
C ARG A 74 -17.80 9.43 -11.23
N LEU A 75 -17.33 8.55 -10.36
CA LEU A 75 -18.12 7.63 -9.57
C LEU A 75 -18.49 8.26 -8.23
N TRP A 76 -19.66 7.91 -7.73
CA TRP A 76 -20.17 8.35 -6.44
C TRP A 76 -20.79 7.18 -5.72
N TRP A 77 -20.64 7.13 -4.40
CA TRP A 77 -21.21 6.08 -3.56
C TRP A 77 -21.55 6.60 -2.18
N HIS A 78 -22.30 5.81 -1.43
CA HIS A 78 -22.58 6.12 -0.03
C HIS A 78 -21.33 5.82 0.84
N PRO A 79 -20.82 6.79 1.63
CA PRO A 79 -19.78 6.52 2.62
C PRO A 79 -20.15 5.32 3.49
N THR A 80 -19.19 4.44 3.73
CA THR A 80 -19.43 3.17 4.41
C THR A 80 -18.73 3.23 5.76
N THR A 81 -19.48 3.02 6.83
CA THR A 81 -18.94 3.06 8.20
C THR A 81 -17.85 2.00 8.36
N GLU A 82 -16.83 2.31 9.15
CA GLU A 82 -15.69 1.43 9.43
C GLU A 82 -14.82 1.02 8.22
N ALA A 83 -15.09 1.53 7.02
CA ALA A 83 -14.25 1.27 5.85
C ALA A 83 -12.90 2.00 5.98
N SER A 84 -11.81 1.27 5.89
CA SER A 84 -10.47 1.85 5.83
C SER A 84 -10.15 2.41 4.45
N ASN A 85 -10.67 1.78 3.39
CA ASN A 85 -10.47 2.19 2.00
C ASN A 85 -11.51 1.55 1.07
N TYR A 86 -11.46 1.92 -0.20
CA TYR A 86 -12.25 1.32 -1.27
C TYR A 86 -11.37 0.74 -2.38
N ASN A 87 -11.78 -0.39 -2.93
CA ASN A 87 -11.31 -0.88 -4.22
C ASN A 87 -12.38 -0.62 -5.27
N ILE A 88 -11.97 -0.10 -6.42
CA ILE A 88 -12.84 0.18 -7.56
C ILE A 88 -12.50 -0.83 -8.65
N TYR A 89 -13.50 -1.56 -9.12
CA TYR A 89 -13.37 -2.58 -10.15
C TYR A 89 -14.14 -2.16 -11.38
N TYR A 90 -13.55 -2.36 -12.56
CA TYR A 90 -14.24 -2.03 -13.80
C TYR A 90 -13.78 -2.85 -15.00
N GLY A 91 -14.67 -2.98 -15.97
CA GLY A 91 -14.42 -3.74 -17.19
C GLY A 91 -15.36 -3.38 -18.33
N LEU A 92 -15.25 -4.10 -19.43
CA LEU A 92 -16.03 -3.86 -20.66
C LEU A 92 -17.30 -4.70 -20.76
N THR A 93 -17.45 -5.69 -19.90
CA THR A 93 -18.58 -6.62 -19.87
C THR A 93 -19.09 -6.75 -18.42
N PRO A 94 -20.41 -6.92 -18.22
CA PRO A 94 -20.99 -7.08 -16.89
C PRO A 94 -20.32 -8.21 -16.11
N GLY A 95 -20.01 -7.98 -14.83
CA GLY A 95 -19.43 -8.97 -13.93
C GLY A 95 -18.00 -9.41 -14.23
N ASN A 96 -17.35 -8.85 -15.25
CA ASN A 96 -15.96 -9.16 -15.59
C ASN A 96 -15.12 -7.89 -15.51
N TYR A 97 -14.45 -7.74 -14.37
CA TYR A 97 -13.61 -6.61 -14.04
C TYR A 97 -12.15 -6.92 -14.36
N ILE A 98 -11.66 -6.37 -15.46
CA ILE A 98 -10.29 -6.56 -15.94
C ILE A 98 -9.34 -5.45 -15.46
N TYR A 99 -9.88 -4.40 -14.83
CA TYR A 99 -9.14 -3.29 -14.25
C TYR A 99 -9.57 -3.03 -12.82
N ALA A 100 -8.65 -2.53 -12.00
CA ALA A 100 -8.92 -2.15 -10.63
C ALA A 100 -8.09 -0.93 -10.20
N VAL A 101 -8.63 -0.18 -9.25
CA VAL A 101 -7.90 0.82 -8.46
C VAL A 101 -8.05 0.42 -7.00
N ALA A 102 -6.93 0.14 -6.33
CA ALA A 102 -6.92 -0.29 -4.95
C ALA A 102 -6.69 0.88 -3.99
N ASN A 103 -7.08 0.70 -2.72
CA ASN A 103 -6.76 1.59 -1.61
C ASN A 103 -7.18 3.06 -1.82
N VAL A 104 -8.39 3.26 -2.35
CA VAL A 104 -8.95 4.59 -2.58
C VAL A 104 -9.52 5.16 -1.29
N GLY A 105 -8.94 6.27 -0.83
CA GLY A 105 -9.49 7.11 0.22
C GLY A 105 -9.64 6.45 1.59
N SER A 106 -10.66 6.89 2.33
CA SER A 106 -11.03 6.48 3.70
C SER A 106 -12.55 6.30 3.82
N ASN A 107 -13.07 5.97 5.01
CA ASN A 107 -14.52 5.88 5.28
C ASN A 107 -15.33 7.14 4.96
N GLN A 108 -14.72 8.33 4.89
CA GLN A 108 -15.43 9.57 4.50
C GLN A 108 -15.43 9.79 2.98
N THR A 109 -14.66 9.00 2.22
CA THR A 109 -14.56 9.15 0.77
C THR A 109 -15.82 8.59 0.12
N ASN A 110 -16.43 9.40 -0.74
CA ASN A 110 -17.70 9.07 -1.40
C ASN A 110 -17.65 9.21 -2.93
N ASN A 111 -16.48 9.51 -3.49
CA ASN A 111 -16.32 9.71 -4.91
C ASN A 111 -14.89 9.43 -5.39
N TYR A 112 -14.78 9.08 -6.66
CA TYR A 112 -13.50 8.92 -7.35
C TYR A 112 -13.67 9.08 -8.85
N THR A 113 -12.71 9.69 -9.52
CA THR A 113 -12.72 9.87 -10.97
C THR A 113 -11.78 8.87 -11.61
N VAL A 114 -12.34 7.92 -12.37
CA VAL A 114 -11.57 7.01 -13.22
C VAL A 114 -11.20 7.76 -14.50
N GLN A 115 -9.91 7.81 -14.81
CA GLN A 115 -9.35 8.57 -15.93
C GLN A 115 -8.85 7.65 -17.05
N TYR A 116 -8.43 8.25 -18.17
CA TYR A 116 -7.83 7.56 -19.33
C TYR A 116 -8.73 6.48 -19.96
N LEU A 117 -10.04 6.59 -19.79
CA LEU A 117 -11.01 5.67 -20.38
C LEU A 117 -11.24 6.00 -21.86
N GLN A 118 -11.41 4.97 -22.68
CA GLN A 118 -11.85 5.15 -24.05
C GLN A 118 -13.33 5.51 -24.09
N ASN A 119 -13.83 6.03 -25.21
CA ASN A 119 -15.25 6.30 -25.39
C ASN A 119 -16.07 5.01 -25.62
N LYS A 120 -16.00 4.08 -24.68
CA LYS A 120 -16.67 2.78 -24.64
C LYS A 120 -17.55 2.70 -23.39
N LYS A 121 -18.45 1.72 -23.39
CA LYS A 121 -19.23 1.38 -22.20
C LYS A 121 -18.34 0.60 -21.24
N TYR A 122 -18.36 0.99 -19.98
CA TYR A 122 -17.68 0.31 -18.88
C TYR A 122 -18.69 -0.05 -17.81
N TYR A 123 -18.41 -1.11 -17.08
CA TYR A 123 -19.18 -1.59 -15.94
C TYR A 123 -18.34 -1.41 -14.69
N PHE A 124 -18.89 -0.79 -13.67
CA PHE A 124 -18.20 -0.39 -12.44
C PHE A 124 -18.86 -1.05 -11.24
N ALA A 125 -18.02 -1.53 -10.34
CA ALA A 125 -18.39 -1.95 -9.01
C ALA A 125 -17.34 -1.47 -8.01
N ILE A 126 -17.72 -1.34 -6.75
CA ILE A 126 -16.80 -0.95 -5.68
C ILE A 126 -16.87 -1.95 -4.53
N GLN A 127 -15.81 -1.97 -3.74
CA GLN A 127 -15.71 -2.79 -2.55
C GLN A 127 -15.13 -1.94 -1.44
N ALA A 128 -15.85 -1.84 -0.33
CA ALA A 128 -15.32 -1.26 0.89
C ALA A 128 -14.51 -2.33 1.62
N ASN A 129 -13.36 -1.94 2.17
CA ASN A 129 -12.48 -2.83 2.92
C ASN A 129 -12.22 -2.25 4.32
N LYS A 130 -12.03 -3.12 5.31
CA LYS A 130 -11.57 -2.77 6.65
C LYS A 130 -10.27 -3.52 6.92
N GLY A 131 -9.17 -2.77 7.03
CA GLY A 131 -7.82 -3.33 7.10
C GLY A 131 -7.55 -4.32 5.96
N CYS A 132 -7.29 -5.58 6.29
CA CYS A 132 -7.10 -6.66 5.33
C CYS A 132 -8.41 -7.38 4.95
N GLY A 133 -9.52 -7.11 5.64
CA GLY A 133 -10.82 -7.71 5.43
C GLY A 133 -11.59 -7.03 4.29
N ALA A 134 -11.79 -7.75 3.20
CA ALA A 134 -12.51 -7.25 2.04
C ALA A 134 -14.03 -7.46 2.18
N GLY A 135 -14.81 -6.41 1.91
CA GLY A 135 -16.27 -6.45 1.93
C GLY A 135 -16.90 -7.14 0.73
N PRO A 136 -18.23 -7.30 0.71
CA PRO A 136 -18.96 -7.67 -0.50
C PRO A 136 -18.80 -6.60 -1.60
N ILE A 137 -18.71 -7.04 -2.86
CA ILE A 137 -18.78 -6.16 -4.03
C ILE A 137 -20.15 -5.47 -4.07
N SER A 138 -20.19 -4.19 -4.41
CA SER A 138 -21.42 -3.41 -4.55
C SER A 138 -22.33 -3.93 -5.67
N ASN A 139 -23.49 -3.28 -5.82
CA ASN A 139 -24.21 -3.29 -7.08
C ASN A 139 -23.31 -2.78 -8.23
N GLU A 140 -23.55 -3.29 -9.44
CA GLU A 140 -22.86 -2.86 -10.64
C GLU A 140 -23.65 -1.79 -11.37
N TRP A 141 -22.95 -0.77 -11.89
CA TRP A 141 -23.53 0.19 -12.81
C TRP A 141 -22.68 0.37 -14.06
N MET A 142 -23.34 0.65 -15.18
CA MET A 142 -22.64 1.03 -16.40
C MET A 142 -22.39 2.53 -16.47
N GLY A 143 -21.31 2.91 -17.15
CA GLY A 143 -20.99 4.29 -17.47
C GLY A 143 -20.29 4.39 -18.82
N ARG A 144 -20.41 5.56 -19.46
CA ARG A 144 -19.65 5.90 -20.67
C ARG A 144 -19.01 7.27 -20.46
N PRO A 145 -17.69 7.42 -20.71
CA PRO A 145 -17.05 8.71 -20.55
C PRO A 145 -17.68 9.73 -21.50
N PRO A 146 -17.80 11.00 -21.09
CA PRO A 146 -18.35 12.01 -21.95
C PRO A 146 -17.45 12.16 -23.18
N ARG A 147 -18.09 12.48 -24.30
CA ARG A 147 -17.39 12.80 -25.54
C ARG A 147 -16.66 14.14 -25.46
N GLY A 148 -16.50 14.77 -24.29
CA GLY A 148 -15.86 16.07 -24.14
C GLY A 148 -16.74 17.20 -24.67
N GLY A 149 -17.18 18.04 -23.76
CA GLY A 149 -17.82 19.32 -24.04
C GLY A 149 -17.40 20.29 -22.95
N TYR A 150 -17.01 21.49 -23.34
CA TYR A 150 -16.71 22.58 -22.42
C TYR A 150 -17.92 22.76 -21.48
N VAL A 151 -17.74 22.63 -20.17
CA VAL A 151 -18.64 23.33 -19.25
C VAL A 151 -18.06 24.70 -19.02
N ALA A 152 -18.83 25.72 -19.42
CA ALA A 152 -18.66 27.05 -18.87
C ALA A 152 -18.65 26.91 -17.34
N SER A 153 -17.58 27.37 -16.71
CA SER A 153 -17.55 27.56 -15.28
C SER A 153 -18.68 28.54 -14.94
N LEU A 154 -19.80 28.05 -14.43
CA LEU A 154 -20.77 28.91 -13.77
C LEU A 154 -20.20 29.21 -12.39
N ALA A 155 -19.22 30.12 -12.36
CA ALA A 155 -18.83 30.80 -11.14
C ALA A 155 -19.97 31.74 -10.79
N VAL A 156 -20.90 31.27 -9.95
CA VAL A 156 -21.88 32.14 -9.31
C VAL A 156 -21.11 32.93 -8.25
N ARG A 157 -21.12 34.26 -8.42
CA ARG A 157 -20.59 35.24 -7.46
C ARG A 157 -21.43 35.27 -6.19
#